data_AF-A0A7S4AYD4-F1
#
_entry.id   AF-A0A7S4AYD4-F1
#
_cell.length_a   1.000
_cell.length_b   1.000
_cell.length_c   1.000
_cell.angle_alpha   90.00
_cell.angle_beta   90.00
_cell.angle_gamma   90.00
#
_symmetry.space_group_name_H-M   'P 1'
#
loop_
_entity.id
_entity.type
_entity.pdbx_description
1 polymer ?
#
loop_
_entity_poly.entity_id
_entity_poly.type
_entity_poly.pdbx_seq_one_letter_code
_entity_poly.pdbx_strand_id
1 'polypeptide(L)'
;MGLSRSRFASALLVSTQANPHHLPTSSAALPCVHCVCGVPCARVRVEQGLGGMTGAALLGRADFVAAASPWRRRLGGNPFTSMPFALSCRAAYETHAGSFEARWHKLRTLAPQLSRTAASHGGSLRFVPAEPQCCQAHCYIRGSAEQLDAARDEVLAELDIKLYNKLRACGVGPGKDECYFEITVGPNNIEIPDDVFVHAWSCFFEALQKAESS
;
A
#
# COMPACT_ATOMS: atom_id res chain seq x y z
N MET A 1 37.23 2.18 -17.00
CA MET A 1 37.11 1.66 -15.62
C MET A 1 35.90 0.72 -15.60
N GLY A 2 36.14 -0.58 -15.48
CA GLY A 2 35.13 -1.61 -15.71
C GLY A 2 34.12 -1.75 -14.58
N LEU A 3 32.83 -1.80 -14.94
CA LEU A 3 31.74 -2.18 -14.04
C LEU A 3 31.83 -3.68 -13.75
N SER A 4 32.30 -4.02 -12.54
CA SER A 4 32.31 -5.40 -12.02
C SER A 4 30.88 -5.89 -11.83
N ARG A 5 30.49 -6.95 -12.54
CA ARG A 5 29.24 -7.68 -12.32
C ARG A 5 29.38 -8.55 -11.07
N SER A 6 29.06 -8.00 -9.90
CA SER A 6 28.89 -8.81 -8.69
C SER A 6 27.60 -9.63 -8.78
N ARG A 7 27.71 -10.97 -8.81
CA ARG A 7 26.57 -11.89 -8.72
C ARG A 7 25.94 -11.74 -7.33
N PHE A 8 24.74 -11.17 -7.23
CA PHE A 8 23.97 -11.12 -5.99
C PHE A 8 22.85 -12.16 -6.03
N ALA A 9 22.70 -12.91 -4.95
CA ALA A 9 21.62 -13.89 -4.79
C ALA A 9 20.35 -13.16 -4.33
N SER A 10 19.32 -13.14 -5.17
CA SER A 10 17.96 -12.81 -4.74
C SER A 10 17.33 -14.06 -4.14
N ALA A 11 17.07 -14.05 -2.84
CA ALA A 11 16.22 -15.04 -2.20
C ALA A 11 14.88 -14.38 -1.86
N LEU A 12 13.84 -14.66 -2.65
CA LEU A 12 12.57 -14.92 -2.00
C LEU A 12 12.89 -16.11 -1.11
N LEU A 13 12.73 -15.98 0.22
CA LEU A 13 13.16 -17.02 1.16
C LEU A 13 12.21 -18.24 1.13
N VAL A 14 11.91 -18.73 -0.07
CA VAL A 14 11.37 -20.03 -0.40
C VAL A 14 12.59 -20.89 -0.65
N SER A 15 13.23 -21.32 0.43
CA SER A 15 14.22 -22.39 0.34
C SER A 15 13.44 -23.66 0.01
N THR A 16 13.30 -24.00 -1.27
CA THR A 16 13.18 -25.40 -1.64
C THR A 16 14.51 -26.04 -1.23
N GLN A 17 14.54 -26.74 -0.09
CA GLN A 17 15.67 -27.64 0.15
C GLN A 17 15.71 -28.61 -1.03
N ALA A 18 16.85 -28.66 -1.72
CA ALA A 18 17.11 -29.68 -2.71
C ALA A 18 17.08 -31.04 -1.99
N ASN A 19 16.02 -31.80 -2.24
CA ASN A 19 15.96 -33.22 -1.94
C ASN A 19 16.87 -33.93 -2.97
N PRO A 20 17.88 -34.71 -2.56
CA PRO A 20 18.85 -35.35 -3.47
C PRO A 20 18.23 -36.38 -4.45
N HIS A 21 16.92 -36.62 -4.39
CA HIS A 21 16.20 -37.56 -5.25
C HIS A 21 15.34 -36.90 -6.36
N HIS A 22 15.37 -35.57 -6.53
CA HIS A 22 14.62 -34.91 -7.61
C HIS A 22 15.54 -34.32 -8.69
N LEU A 23 15.22 -34.65 -9.96
CA LEU A 23 15.83 -34.09 -11.17
C LEU A 23 15.81 -32.55 -11.15
N PRO A 24 16.81 -31.88 -11.77
CA PRO A 24 16.97 -30.44 -11.70
C PRO A 24 15.80 -29.73 -12.38
N THR A 25 14.88 -29.16 -11.59
CA THR A 25 13.93 -28.19 -12.10
C THR A 25 14.68 -26.88 -12.34
N SER A 26 14.53 -26.35 -13.55
CA SER A 26 15.00 -25.03 -13.97
C SER A 26 14.82 -24.02 -12.84
N SER A 27 15.94 -23.49 -12.33
CA SER A 27 15.95 -22.33 -11.44
C SER A 27 15.30 -21.17 -12.18
N ALA A 28 14.02 -20.94 -11.92
CA ALA A 28 13.37 -19.69 -12.29
C ALA A 28 13.99 -18.61 -11.39
N ALA A 29 15.11 -18.06 -11.84
CA ALA A 29 15.70 -16.88 -11.25
C ALA A 29 14.61 -15.81 -11.19
N LEU A 30 14.22 -15.42 -9.99
CA LEU A 30 13.41 -14.21 -9.81
C LEU A 30 14.22 -13.04 -10.37
N PRO A 31 13.58 -12.08 -11.04
CA PRO A 31 14.27 -10.94 -11.62
C PRO A 31 15.13 -10.24 -10.55
N CYS A 32 16.35 -9.86 -10.94
CA CYS A 32 17.29 -9.13 -10.10
C CYS A 32 16.58 -7.94 -9.44
N VAL A 33 16.33 -8.02 -8.13
CA VAL A 33 15.90 -6.87 -7.35
C VAL A 33 17.09 -5.91 -7.30
N HIS A 34 16.98 -4.78 -7.99
CA HIS A 34 17.95 -3.69 -7.86
C HIS A 34 18.02 -3.28 -6.39
N CYS A 35 19.20 -3.45 -5.78
CA CYS A 35 19.44 -3.05 -4.41
C CYS A 35 19.30 -1.52 -4.31
N VAL A 36 18.51 -1.03 -3.35
CA VAL A 36 18.48 0.39 -3.03
C VAL A 36 19.87 0.77 -2.52
N CYS A 37 20.61 1.58 -3.28
CA CYS A 37 21.95 2.00 -2.91
C CYS A 37 21.94 2.62 -1.49
N GLY A 38 22.84 2.15 -0.63
CA GLY A 38 23.02 2.68 0.73
C GLY A 38 22.29 1.93 1.86
N VAL A 39 21.53 0.87 1.56
CA VAL A 39 20.84 0.08 2.60
C VAL A 39 21.46 -1.32 2.73
N PRO A 40 21.92 -1.77 3.92
CA PRO A 40 22.61 -3.06 4.10
C PRO A 40 21.69 -4.28 4.01
N CYS A 41 20.41 -4.11 4.37
CA CYS A 41 19.35 -5.11 4.22
C CYS A 41 17.97 -4.44 4.16
N ALA A 42 17.00 -5.09 3.54
CA ALA A 42 15.64 -4.57 3.42
C ALA A 42 14.61 -5.69 3.70
N ARG A 43 13.44 -5.30 4.21
CA ARG A 43 12.28 -6.18 4.32
C ARG A 43 11.15 -5.61 3.47
N VAL A 44 10.60 -6.44 2.59
CA VAL A 44 9.45 -6.08 1.75
C VAL A 44 8.27 -6.95 2.18
N ARG A 45 7.14 -6.32 2.53
CA ARG A 45 5.86 -6.99 2.76
C ARG A 45 5.07 -7.07 1.46
N VAL A 46 4.48 -8.22 1.17
CA VAL A 46 3.81 -8.46 -0.11
C VAL A 46 2.30 -8.24 0.00
N GLU A 47 1.74 -8.33 1.21
CA GLU A 47 0.32 -8.06 1.50
C GLU A 47 -0.08 -6.58 1.48
N GLN A 48 0.90 -5.69 1.34
CA GLN A 48 0.65 -4.25 1.27
C GLN A 48 0.38 -3.83 -0.17
N GLY A 49 1.13 -2.88 -0.72
CA GLY A 49 0.91 -2.38 -2.07
C GLY A 49 0.99 -3.42 -3.19
N LEU A 50 1.59 -4.59 -2.94
CA LEU A 50 1.64 -5.69 -3.91
C LEU A 50 0.37 -6.57 -3.91
N GLY A 51 -0.42 -6.61 -2.83
CA GLY A 51 -1.68 -7.37 -2.80
C GLY A 51 -1.55 -8.89 -2.73
N GLY A 52 -0.42 -9.42 -2.28
CA GLY A 52 -0.29 -10.85 -1.96
C GLY A 52 -1.11 -11.24 -0.72
N MET A 53 -1.38 -12.53 -0.51
CA MET A 53 -2.15 -12.98 0.66
C MET A 53 -1.46 -12.65 1.98
N THR A 54 -0.18 -13.01 2.09
CA THR A 54 0.69 -12.73 3.24
C THR A 54 2.12 -13.10 2.85
N GLY A 55 3.10 -12.44 3.47
CA GLY A 55 4.49 -12.85 3.38
C GLY A 55 5.45 -11.68 3.31
N ALA A 56 6.71 -11.95 3.60
CA ALA A 56 7.76 -10.95 3.47
C ALA A 56 9.03 -11.54 2.87
N ALA A 57 9.73 -10.74 2.08
CA ALA A 57 11.07 -11.03 1.61
C ALA A 57 12.09 -10.28 2.47
N LEU A 58 13.11 -10.99 2.96
CA LEU A 58 14.30 -10.40 3.54
C LEU A 58 15.38 -10.37 2.46
N LEU A 59 15.81 -9.16 2.11
CA LEU A 59 16.80 -8.89 1.08
C LEU A 59 18.07 -8.37 1.74
N GLY A 60 19.23 -8.82 1.28
CA GLY A 60 20.52 -8.38 1.80
C GLY A 60 21.66 -9.17 1.20
N ARG A 61 22.87 -8.93 1.69
CA ARG A 61 24.04 -9.73 1.32
C ARG A 61 23.86 -11.20 1.72
N ALA A 62 24.51 -12.10 0.99
CA ALA A 62 24.34 -13.54 1.19
C ALA A 62 24.73 -14.00 2.61
N ASP A 63 25.81 -13.43 3.17
CA ASP A 63 26.25 -13.68 4.55
C ASP A 63 25.20 -13.25 5.58
N PHE A 64 24.56 -12.10 5.38
CA PHE A 64 23.48 -11.61 6.23
C PHE A 64 22.23 -12.51 6.18
N VAL A 65 21.79 -12.90 4.98
CA VAL A 65 20.63 -13.80 4.81
C VAL A 65 20.92 -15.18 5.41
N ALA A 66 22.15 -15.68 5.25
CA ALA A 66 22.59 -16.92 5.89
C ALA A 66 22.55 -16.81 7.42
N ALA A 67 23.05 -15.70 7.98
CA ALA A 67 23.01 -15.44 9.42
C ALA A 67 21.57 -15.31 9.98
N ALA A 68 20.61 -14.84 9.17
CA ALA A 68 19.19 -14.74 9.56
C ALA A 68 18.44 -16.09 9.51
N SER A 69 18.96 -17.08 8.77
CA SER A 69 18.25 -18.35 8.54
C SER A 69 18.02 -19.18 9.82
N PRO A 70 18.98 -19.31 10.76
CA PRO A 70 18.73 -19.96 12.05
C PRO A 70 17.65 -19.24 12.87
N TRP A 71 17.60 -17.91 12.83
CA TRP A 71 16.58 -17.12 13.52
C TRP A 71 15.19 -17.37 12.98
N ARG A 72 15.04 -17.51 11.65
CA ARG A 72 13.77 -17.90 11.04
C ARG A 72 13.23 -19.21 11.64
N ARG A 73 14.10 -20.21 11.85
CA ARG A 73 13.70 -21.49 12.47
C ARG A 73 13.34 -21.32 13.94
N ARG A 74 14.16 -20.59 14.71
CA ARG A 74 13.92 -20.32 16.14
C ARG A 74 12.61 -19.57 16.39
N LEU A 75 12.21 -18.70 15.47
CA LEU A 75 10.97 -17.94 15.51
C LEU A 75 9.76 -18.67 14.90
N GLY A 76 9.91 -19.96 14.54
CA GLY A 76 8.84 -20.75 13.93
C GLY A 76 8.48 -20.37 12.48
N GLY A 77 9.23 -19.47 11.85
CA GLY A 77 8.99 -18.99 10.48
C GLY A 77 9.47 -19.94 9.37
N ASN A 78 9.71 -21.21 9.68
CA ASN A 78 10.15 -22.23 8.74
C ASN A 78 9.20 -23.45 8.78
N PRO A 79 7.93 -23.27 8.40
CA PRO A 79 6.97 -24.38 8.33
C PRO A 79 7.40 -25.39 7.26
N PHE A 80 6.81 -26.60 7.31
CA PHE A 80 7.11 -27.66 6.33
C PHE A 80 6.91 -27.19 4.88
N THR A 81 5.86 -26.38 4.64
CA THR A 81 5.64 -25.73 3.35
C THR A 81 5.26 -24.26 3.51
N SER A 82 5.87 -23.41 2.70
CA SER A 82 5.46 -22.01 2.49
C SER A 82 5.02 -21.77 1.04
N MET A 83 4.81 -22.84 0.27
CA MET A 83 4.57 -22.77 -1.17
C MET A 83 3.32 -21.96 -1.55
N PRO A 84 2.17 -22.06 -0.85
CA PRO A 84 1.01 -21.24 -1.18
C PRO A 84 1.29 -19.73 -1.07
N PHE A 85 2.00 -19.32 -0.01
CA PHE A 85 2.38 -17.93 0.20
C PHE A 85 3.44 -17.47 -0.80
N ALA A 86 4.41 -18.33 -1.12
CA ALA A 86 5.41 -18.09 -2.14
C ALA A 86 4.79 -17.79 -3.52
N LEU A 87 3.86 -18.64 -3.95
CA LEU A 87 3.15 -18.50 -5.21
C LEU A 87 2.30 -17.23 -5.23
N SER A 88 1.54 -16.98 -4.16
CA SER A 88 0.76 -15.75 -4.02
C SER A 88 1.67 -14.51 -4.09
N CYS A 89 2.81 -14.52 -3.40
CA CYS A 89 3.76 -13.40 -3.43
C CYS A 89 4.34 -13.17 -4.83
N ARG A 90 4.68 -14.24 -5.52
CA ARG A 90 5.20 -14.17 -6.89
C ARG A 90 4.17 -13.60 -7.86
N ALA A 91 2.95 -14.14 -7.83
CA ALA A 91 1.85 -13.66 -8.67
C ALA A 91 1.56 -12.17 -8.40
N ALA A 92 1.49 -11.77 -7.13
CA ALA A 92 1.31 -10.38 -6.73
C ALA A 92 2.42 -9.47 -7.25
N TYR A 93 3.69 -9.90 -7.13
CA TYR A 93 4.84 -9.16 -7.64
C TYR A 93 4.77 -8.98 -9.16
N GLU A 94 4.59 -10.07 -9.91
CA GLU A 94 4.54 -10.06 -11.37
C GLU A 94 3.41 -9.17 -11.90
N THR A 95 2.24 -9.18 -11.23
CA THR A 95 1.08 -8.37 -11.63
C THR A 95 1.24 -6.88 -11.28
N HIS A 96 1.78 -6.56 -10.09
CA HIS A 96 1.60 -5.23 -9.50
C HIS A 96 2.88 -4.41 -9.35
N ALA A 97 4.07 -5.01 -9.37
CA ALA A 97 5.33 -4.30 -9.10
C ALA A 97 5.57 -3.11 -10.05
N GLY A 98 5.15 -3.21 -11.32
CA GLY A 98 5.31 -2.15 -12.30
C GLY A 98 4.32 -0.98 -12.17
N SER A 99 3.30 -1.08 -11.31
CA SER A 99 2.21 -0.10 -11.27
C SER A 99 2.37 1.00 -10.20
N PHE A 100 3.36 0.90 -9.31
CA PHE A 100 3.52 1.85 -8.20
C PHE A 100 3.71 3.31 -8.64
N GLU A 101 4.43 3.54 -9.74
CA GLU A 101 4.64 4.88 -10.29
C GLU A 101 3.31 5.51 -10.74
N ALA A 102 2.51 4.78 -11.51
CA ALA A 102 1.20 5.24 -11.96
C ALA A 102 0.26 5.51 -10.77
N ARG A 103 0.28 4.66 -9.73
CA ARG A 103 -0.52 4.86 -8.51
C ARG A 103 -0.09 6.13 -7.75
N TRP A 104 1.21 6.37 -7.65
CA TRP A 104 1.73 7.60 -7.03
C TRP A 104 1.32 8.84 -7.83
N HIS A 105 1.49 8.84 -9.15
CA HIS A 105 1.06 9.95 -10.00
C HIS A 105 -0.43 10.24 -9.88
N LYS A 106 -1.26 9.21 -9.83
CA LYS A 106 -2.70 9.32 -9.60
C LYS A 106 -2.98 10.03 -8.28
N LEU A 107 -2.41 9.57 -7.16
CA LEU A 107 -2.63 10.20 -5.85
C LEU A 107 -2.11 11.65 -5.81
N ARG A 108 -0.94 11.91 -6.40
CA ARG A 108 -0.35 13.25 -6.49
C ARG A 108 -1.24 14.22 -7.29
N THR A 109 -1.96 13.71 -8.30
CA THR A 109 -2.90 14.49 -9.12
C THR A 109 -4.23 14.71 -8.38
N LEU A 110 -4.77 13.67 -7.75
CA LEU A 110 -6.04 13.71 -7.04
C LEU A 110 -5.98 14.57 -5.78
N ALA A 111 -4.94 14.46 -4.96
CA ALA A 111 -4.84 15.15 -3.68
C ALA A 111 -5.23 16.64 -3.71
N PRO A 112 -4.64 17.48 -4.59
CA PRO A 112 -5.02 18.88 -4.68
C PRO A 112 -6.43 19.11 -5.25
N GLN A 113 -6.95 18.23 -6.10
CA GLN A 113 -8.34 18.31 -6.59
C GLN A 113 -9.32 18.05 -5.44
N LEU A 114 -9.11 16.99 -4.67
CA LEU A 114 -9.97 16.61 -3.55
C LEU A 114 -9.95 17.66 -2.43
N SER A 115 -8.78 18.23 -2.11
CA SER A 115 -8.68 19.36 -1.17
C SER A 115 -9.46 20.59 -1.64
N ARG A 116 -9.44 20.90 -2.95
CA ARG A 116 -10.24 22.02 -3.50
C ARG A 116 -11.72 21.73 -3.47
N THR A 117 -12.14 20.51 -3.79
CA THR A 117 -13.54 20.06 -3.68
C THR A 117 -14.02 20.21 -2.24
N ALA A 118 -13.25 19.76 -1.25
CA ALA A 118 -13.60 19.98 0.15
C ALA A 118 -13.84 21.46 0.47
N ALA A 119 -12.93 22.33 0.05
CA ALA A 119 -13.02 23.77 0.29
C ALA A 119 -14.23 24.42 -0.41
N SER A 120 -14.59 24.00 -1.63
CA SER A 120 -15.76 24.55 -2.35
C SER A 120 -17.09 24.18 -1.69
N HIS A 121 -17.11 23.09 -0.93
CA HIS A 121 -18.25 22.67 -0.11
C HIS A 121 -18.07 23.05 1.37
N GLY A 122 -17.31 24.11 1.69
CA GLY A 122 -17.16 24.60 3.07
C GLY A 122 -16.50 23.62 4.06
N GLY A 123 -16.03 22.47 3.59
CA GLY A 123 -15.36 21.44 4.36
C GLY A 123 -13.84 21.58 4.31
N SER A 124 -13.16 20.58 4.87
CA SER A 124 -11.69 20.50 4.87
C SER A 124 -11.23 19.07 4.62
N LEU A 125 -10.34 18.89 3.64
CA LEU A 125 -9.63 17.64 3.41
C LEU A 125 -8.16 17.94 3.16
N ARG A 126 -7.32 17.60 4.13
CA ARG A 126 -5.89 17.93 4.12
C ARG A 126 -5.05 16.67 4.01
N PHE A 127 -4.10 16.67 3.08
CA PHE A 127 -3.15 15.57 2.89
C PHE A 127 -1.86 15.82 3.68
N VAL A 128 -1.29 14.75 4.24
CA VAL A 128 0.03 14.74 4.88
C VAL A 128 0.86 13.59 4.33
N PRO A 129 2.00 13.87 3.66
CA PRO A 129 2.45 15.20 3.22
C PRO A 129 1.45 15.88 2.26
N ALA A 130 1.50 17.21 2.16
CA ALA A 130 0.60 17.98 1.30
C ALA A 130 0.73 17.60 -0.18
N GLU A 131 1.97 17.30 -0.61
CA GLU A 131 2.25 16.63 -1.87
C GLU A 131 2.58 15.16 -1.58
N PRO A 132 1.73 14.20 -1.99
CA PRO A 132 1.97 12.78 -1.77
C PRO A 132 3.31 12.32 -2.35
N GLN A 133 4.11 11.63 -1.54
CA GLN A 133 5.43 11.12 -1.93
C GLN A 133 5.42 9.63 -2.33
N CYS A 134 4.28 8.96 -2.16
CA CYS A 134 4.04 7.59 -2.60
C CYS A 134 2.55 7.39 -2.93
N CYS A 135 2.13 6.16 -3.23
CA CYS A 135 0.73 5.82 -3.49
C CYS A 135 -0.16 5.79 -2.23
N GLN A 136 0.33 6.29 -1.09
CA GLN A 136 -0.40 6.40 0.17
C GLN A 136 -0.17 7.78 0.79
N ALA A 137 -1.19 8.31 1.47
CA ALA A 137 -1.07 9.53 2.26
C ALA A 137 -1.99 9.46 3.48
N HIS A 138 -1.67 10.25 4.51
CA HIS A 138 -2.63 10.51 5.58
C HIS A 138 -3.56 11.64 5.15
N CYS A 139 -4.84 11.47 5.40
CA CYS A 139 -5.88 12.46 5.13
C CYS A 139 -6.52 12.88 6.45
N TYR A 140 -6.61 14.18 6.66
CA TYR A 140 -7.28 14.79 7.81
C TYR A 140 -8.53 15.51 7.32
N ILE A 141 -9.64 15.26 8.00
CA ILE A 141 -10.95 15.78 7.65
C ILE A 141 -11.62 16.32 8.90
N ARG A 142 -12.30 17.47 8.78
CA ARG A 142 -13.00 18.10 9.91
C ARG A 142 -14.38 17.49 10.10
N GLY A 143 -14.77 17.26 11.35
CA GLY A 143 -16.08 16.71 11.73
C GLY A 143 -15.98 15.65 12.82
N SER A 144 -17.12 15.30 13.42
CA SER A 144 -17.18 14.15 14.34
C SER A 144 -17.12 12.83 13.59
N ALA A 145 -16.69 11.75 14.27
CA ALA A 145 -16.61 10.42 13.65
C ALA A 145 -17.98 9.99 13.09
N GLU A 146 -19.04 10.27 13.83
CA GLU A 146 -20.41 9.90 13.52
C GLU A 146 -20.93 10.62 12.27
N GLN A 147 -20.70 11.94 12.18
CA GLN A 147 -21.10 12.74 11.02
C GLN A 147 -20.38 12.29 9.75
N LEU A 148 -19.06 12.08 9.87
CA LEU A 148 -18.22 11.65 8.75
C LEU A 148 -18.61 10.25 8.27
N ASP A 149 -18.80 9.31 9.18
CA ASP A 149 -19.19 7.94 8.82
C ASP A 149 -20.61 7.89 8.24
N ALA A 150 -21.55 8.69 8.74
CA ALA A 150 -22.89 8.81 8.16
C ALA A 150 -22.84 9.36 6.72
N ALA A 151 -22.09 10.43 6.48
CA ALA A 151 -21.92 10.99 5.13
C ALA A 151 -21.22 10.01 4.18
N ARG A 152 -20.23 9.25 4.67
CA ARG A 152 -19.58 8.18 3.89
C ARG A 152 -20.59 7.10 3.51
N ASP A 153 -21.42 6.67 4.45
CA ASP A 153 -22.36 5.57 4.24
C ASP A 153 -23.51 5.96 3.33
N GLU A 154 -23.94 7.23 3.35
CA GLU A 154 -24.86 7.80 2.34
C GLU A 154 -24.27 7.71 0.93
N VAL A 155 -23.03 8.20 0.74
CA VAL A 155 -22.34 8.13 -0.56
C VAL A 155 -22.12 6.69 -1.01
N LEU A 156 -21.79 5.78 -0.09
CA LEU A 156 -21.66 4.36 -0.39
C LEU A 156 -22.99 3.77 -0.86
N ALA A 157 -24.10 4.11 -0.21
CA ALA A 157 -25.42 3.61 -0.59
C ALA A 157 -25.89 4.15 -1.95
N GLU A 158 -25.55 5.41 -2.27
CA GLU A 158 -25.98 6.06 -3.51
C GLU A 158 -25.09 5.71 -4.71
N LEU A 159 -23.77 5.76 -4.54
CA LEU A 159 -22.81 5.66 -5.65
C LEU A 159 -22.09 4.31 -5.72
N ASP A 160 -22.28 3.43 -4.72
CA ASP A 160 -21.49 2.20 -4.53
C ASP A 160 -19.97 2.48 -4.43
N ILE A 161 -19.61 3.67 -3.93
CA ILE A 161 -18.22 4.12 -3.77
C ILE A 161 -17.92 4.35 -2.29
N LYS A 162 -17.00 3.54 -1.74
CA LYS A 162 -16.50 3.73 -0.38
C LYS A 162 -15.28 4.65 -0.36
N LEU A 163 -15.46 5.89 0.11
CA LEU A 163 -14.41 6.92 0.13
C LEU A 163 -13.22 6.59 1.04
N TYR A 164 -13.50 6.07 2.23
CA TYR A 164 -12.47 5.59 3.15
C TYR A 164 -12.98 4.40 3.96
N ASN A 165 -12.08 3.49 4.37
CA ASN A 165 -12.51 2.28 5.05
C ASN A 165 -12.85 2.52 6.53
N LYS A 166 -11.97 3.25 7.24
CA LYS A 166 -12.08 3.49 8.67
C LYS A 166 -11.29 4.74 9.06
N LEU A 167 -11.86 5.55 9.95
CA LEU A 167 -11.15 6.61 10.67
C LEU A 167 -10.19 5.99 11.69
N ARG A 168 -8.93 6.38 11.64
CA ARG A 168 -7.85 5.86 12.47
C ARG A 168 -7.77 6.55 13.83
N ALA A 169 -8.09 7.84 13.89
CA ALA A 169 -8.39 8.55 15.12
C ALA A 169 -9.25 9.80 14.84
N CYS A 170 -9.84 10.33 15.91
CA CYS A 170 -10.65 11.54 15.92
C CYS A 170 -10.24 12.44 17.09
N GLY A 171 -10.60 13.72 17.00
CA GLY A 171 -10.13 14.72 17.97
C GLY A 171 -8.64 14.99 17.85
N VAL A 172 -8.08 14.85 16.64
CA VAL A 172 -6.67 15.12 16.34
C VAL A 172 -6.49 16.54 15.80
N GLY A 173 -5.23 16.97 15.66
CA GLY A 173 -4.89 18.32 15.21
C GLY A 173 -4.95 19.37 16.32
N PRO A 174 -4.51 20.62 16.05
CA PRO A 174 -4.47 21.68 17.07
C PRO A 174 -5.84 22.04 17.64
N GLY A 175 -6.89 21.97 16.82
CA GLY A 175 -8.27 22.28 17.20
C GLY A 175 -9.04 21.10 17.79
N LYS A 176 -8.48 19.88 17.75
CA LYS A 176 -9.19 18.62 18.07
C LYS A 176 -10.53 18.48 17.32
N ASP A 177 -10.59 19.04 16.13
CA ASP A 177 -11.74 19.10 15.24
C ASP A 177 -11.58 18.19 14.02
N GLU A 178 -10.45 17.49 13.91
CA GLU A 178 -10.14 16.60 12.79
C GLU A 178 -10.24 15.13 13.20
N CYS A 179 -10.70 14.30 12.26
CA CYS A 179 -10.43 12.88 12.19
C CYS A 179 -9.39 12.61 11.10
N TYR A 180 -8.65 11.50 11.22
CA TYR A 180 -7.69 11.09 10.19
C TYR A 180 -7.94 9.67 9.69
N PHE A 181 -7.67 9.45 8.41
CA PHE A 181 -7.66 8.15 7.77
C PHE A 181 -6.46 8.03 6.83
N GLU A 182 -6.25 6.84 6.28
CA GLU A 182 -5.21 6.59 5.28
C GLU A 182 -5.87 6.35 3.93
N ILE A 183 -5.47 7.13 2.92
CA ILE A 183 -5.82 6.85 1.53
C ILE A 183 -4.68 6.07 0.88
N THR A 184 -5.01 5.03 0.13
CA THR A 184 -4.05 4.25 -0.66
C THR A 184 -4.62 4.04 -2.05
N VAL A 185 -3.87 4.42 -3.08
CA VAL A 185 -4.22 4.12 -4.47
C VAL A 185 -3.70 2.73 -4.79
N GLY A 186 -4.62 1.77 -4.93
CA GLY A 186 -4.36 0.42 -5.38
C GLY A 186 -4.26 0.30 -6.91
N PRO A 187 -3.98 -0.91 -7.43
CA PRO A 187 -3.87 -1.14 -8.88
C PRO A 187 -5.15 -0.77 -9.62
N ASN A 188 -6.30 -1.21 -9.10
CA ASN A 188 -7.60 -1.00 -9.75
C ASN A 188 -8.04 0.47 -9.70
N ASN A 189 -7.50 1.27 -8.76
CA ASN A 189 -7.84 2.68 -8.66
C ASN A 189 -7.25 3.53 -9.80
N ILE A 190 -6.25 3.02 -10.51
CA ILE A 190 -5.64 3.72 -11.66
C ILE A 190 -6.65 3.86 -12.80
N GLU A 191 -7.48 2.84 -12.98
CA GLU A 191 -8.48 2.76 -14.06
C GLU A 191 -9.72 3.62 -13.81
N ILE A 192 -9.96 3.99 -12.55
CA ILE A 192 -11.10 4.84 -12.17
C ILE A 192 -10.78 6.28 -12.59
N PRO A 193 -11.61 6.95 -13.41
CA PRO A 193 -11.40 8.34 -13.81
C PRO A 193 -11.35 9.33 -12.62
N ASP A 194 -10.58 10.42 -12.75
CA ASP A 194 -10.39 11.39 -11.65
C ASP A 194 -11.70 12.08 -11.23
N ASP A 195 -12.57 12.36 -12.20
CA ASP A 195 -13.88 12.97 -12.00
C ASP A 195 -14.81 12.10 -11.14
N VAL A 196 -14.67 10.78 -11.19
CA VAL A 196 -15.42 9.87 -10.30
C VAL A 196 -15.01 10.07 -8.84
N PHE A 197 -13.70 10.23 -8.56
CA PHE A 197 -13.24 10.55 -7.21
C PHE A 197 -13.75 11.92 -6.76
N VAL A 198 -13.60 12.93 -7.62
CA VAL A 198 -14.03 14.29 -7.32
C VAL A 198 -15.53 14.35 -7.06
N HIS A 199 -16.33 13.66 -7.87
CA HIS A 199 -17.78 13.60 -7.71
C HIS A 199 -18.19 12.92 -6.40
N ALA A 200 -17.61 11.76 -6.07
CA ALA A 200 -17.93 11.08 -4.81
C ALA A 200 -17.56 11.94 -3.58
N TRP A 201 -16.45 12.67 -3.63
CA TRP A 201 -16.07 13.62 -2.57
C TRP A 201 -16.99 14.85 -2.52
N SER A 202 -17.49 15.33 -3.66
CA SER A 202 -18.51 16.39 -3.73
C SER A 202 -19.77 15.96 -2.97
N CYS A 203 -20.32 14.80 -3.32
CA CYS A 203 -21.53 14.25 -2.68
C CYS A 203 -21.32 14.04 -1.17
N PHE A 204 -20.12 13.62 -0.76
CA PHE A 204 -19.79 13.47 0.66
C PHE A 204 -19.87 14.78 1.43
N PHE A 205 -19.28 15.86 0.91
CA PHE A 205 -19.33 17.15 1.61
C PHE A 205 -20.73 17.77 1.56
N GLU A 206 -21.51 17.53 0.50
CA GLU A 206 -22.92 17.90 0.47
C GLU A 206 -23.73 17.16 1.54
N ALA A 207 -23.54 15.85 1.69
CA ALA A 207 -24.18 15.05 2.73
C ALA A 207 -23.78 15.54 4.14
N LEU A 208 -22.50 15.89 4.33
CA LEU A 208 -22.01 16.42 5.61
C LEU A 208 -22.68 17.75 5.97
N GLN A 209 -22.85 18.67 5.02
CA GLN A 209 -23.54 19.95 5.24
C GLN A 209 -25.02 19.78 5.59
N LYS A 210 -25.71 18.81 4.95
CA LYS A 210 -27.11 18.50 5.26
C LYS A 210 -27.25 18.07 6.73
N ALA A 211 -26.31 17.26 7.22
CA ALA A 211 -26.31 16.78 8.60
C ALA A 211 -26.01 17.89 9.63
N GLU A 212 -25.26 18.94 9.26
CA GLU A 212 -25.01 20.10 10.13
C GLU A 212 -26.19 21.07 10.19
N SER A 213 -27.07 21.04 9.19
CA SER A 213 -28.22 21.94 9.05
C SER A 213 -29.53 21.37 9.63
N SER A 214 -29.53 20.10 10.04
CA SER A 214 -30.69 19.38 10.60
C SER A 214 -30.60 19.25 12.13
#